data_AF-A0AAD1YIX5-F1
#
_entry.id   AF-A0AAD1YIX5-F1
#
_cell.length_a   1.000
_cell.length_b   1.000
_cell.length_c   1.000
_cell.angle_alpha   90.00
_cell.angle_beta   90.00
_cell.angle_gamma   90.00
#
_symmetry.space_group_name_H-M   'P 1'
#
loop_
_entity.id
_entity.type
_entity.pdbx_description
1 polymer ?
#
loop_
_entity_poly.entity_id
_entity_poly.type
_entity_poly.pdbx_seq_one_letter_code
_entity_poly.pdbx_strand_id
1 'polypeptide(L)'
;MTIIEEYNNFKEYMNNQLSQFSDVKQLRENIKAASTHIDYLIKCGYIDTNNTDYEYLIGSLGKMQTSAITNINNLEGIKEHYTAYSNIESICTTIRKERDGEDEK
;
A
#
# COMPACT_ATOMS: atom_id res chain seq x y z
N MET A 1 16.12 -35.46 -16.88
CA MET A 1 16.04 -34.34 -15.94
C MET A 1 17.08 -34.59 -14.86
N THR A 2 17.98 -33.65 -14.62
CA THR A 2 19.11 -33.86 -13.69
C THR A 2 18.74 -33.44 -12.27
N ILE A 3 19.36 -34.08 -11.27
CA ILE A 3 19.16 -33.76 -9.84
C ILE A 3 19.46 -32.28 -9.54
N ILE A 4 20.35 -31.65 -10.31
CA ILE A 4 20.70 -30.23 -10.19
C ILE A 4 19.57 -29.32 -10.68
N GLU A 5 18.87 -29.69 -11.76
CA GLU A 5 17.70 -28.95 -12.26
C GLU A 5 16.51 -29.05 -11.30
N GLU A 6 16.26 -30.23 -10.71
CA GLU A 6 15.21 -30.40 -9.71
C GLU A 6 15.49 -29.60 -8.44
N TYR A 7 16.75 -29.56 -7.99
CA TYR A 7 17.15 -28.75 -6.84
C TYR A 7 17.01 -27.25 -7.10
N ASN A 8 17.38 -26.76 -8.28
CA ASN A 8 17.21 -25.36 -8.65
C ASN A 8 15.73 -24.97 -8.77
N ASN A 9 14.90 -25.81 -9.40
CA ASN A 9 13.45 -25.60 -9.47
C ASN A 9 12.80 -25.60 -8.08
N PHE A 10 13.23 -26.48 -7.19
CA PHE A 10 12.73 -26.51 -5.81
C PHE A 10 13.14 -25.27 -5.01
N LYS A 11 14.38 -24.79 -5.21
CA LYS A 11 14.90 -23.58 -4.54
C LYS A 11 14.20 -22.31 -5.05
N GLU A 12 13.90 -22.26 -6.34
CA GLU A 12 13.12 -21.18 -6.97
C GLU A 12 11.66 -21.21 -6.53
N TYR A 13 11.04 -22.40 -6.44
CA TYR A 13 9.72 -22.59 -5.86
C TYR A 13 9.66 -22.16 -4.40
N MET A 14 10.62 -22.58 -3.58
CA MET A 14 10.76 -22.15 -2.18
C MET A 14 10.93 -20.63 -2.04
N ASN A 15 11.78 -20.02 -2.86
CA ASN A 15 11.95 -18.55 -2.87
C ASN A 15 10.67 -17.83 -3.30
N ASN A 16 9.95 -18.36 -4.28
CA ASN A 16 8.66 -17.81 -4.72
C ASN A 16 7.56 -17.98 -3.66
N GLN A 17 7.57 -19.07 -2.89
CA GLN A 17 6.65 -19.26 -1.77
C GLN A 17 7.01 -18.37 -0.57
N LEU A 18 8.30 -18.21 -0.26
CA LEU A 18 8.77 -17.36 0.82
C LEU A 18 8.58 -15.86 0.52
N SER A 19 8.78 -15.42 -0.73
CA SER A 19 8.44 -14.06 -1.15
C SER A 19 6.93 -13.82 -1.06
N GLN A 20 6.10 -14.79 -1.45
CA GLN A 20 4.64 -14.70 -1.29
C GLN A 20 4.23 -14.44 0.17
N PHE A 21 4.74 -15.18 1.15
CA PHE A 21 4.34 -14.95 2.56
C PHE A 21 4.90 -13.66 3.18
N SER A 22 6.14 -13.29 2.82
CA SER A 22 6.78 -12.04 3.26
C SER A 22 6.05 -10.82 2.68
N ASP A 23 5.76 -10.87 1.38
CA ASP A 23 5.13 -9.76 0.67
C ASP A 23 3.67 -9.61 1.08
N VAL A 24 2.88 -10.70 1.22
CA VAL A 24 1.48 -10.60 1.71
C VAL A 24 1.40 -9.84 3.04
N LYS A 25 2.30 -10.18 3.97
CA LYS A 25 2.32 -9.54 5.29
C LYS A 25 2.61 -8.05 5.16
N GLN A 26 3.63 -7.69 4.37
CA GLN A 26 3.98 -6.29 4.13
C GLN A 26 2.85 -5.52 3.44
N LEU A 27 2.19 -6.11 2.44
CA LEU A 27 1.06 -5.49 1.75
C LEU A 27 -0.10 -5.20 2.72
N ARG A 28 -0.39 -6.12 3.66
CA ARG A 28 -1.39 -5.91 4.71
C ARG A 28 -0.98 -4.81 5.69
N GLU A 29 0.29 -4.77 6.07
CA GLU A 29 0.82 -3.72 6.94
C GLU A 29 0.73 -2.34 6.27
N ASN A 30 1.05 -2.24 4.98
CA ASN A 30 0.90 -1.00 4.21
C ASN A 30 -0.56 -0.54 4.13
N ILE A 31 -1.52 -1.44 3.86
CA ILE A 31 -2.95 -1.10 3.87
C ILE A 31 -3.38 -0.57 5.23
N LYS A 32 -2.93 -1.22 6.32
CA LYS A 32 -3.24 -0.78 7.68
C LYS A 32 -2.64 0.59 7.99
N ALA A 33 -1.39 0.82 7.60
CA ALA A 33 -0.71 2.11 7.77
C ALA A 33 -1.43 3.22 7.01
N ALA A 34 -1.72 3.01 5.72
CA ALA A 34 -2.47 3.94 4.88
C ALA A 34 -3.85 4.28 5.47
N SER A 35 -4.60 3.26 5.90
CA SER A 35 -5.89 3.46 6.57
C SER A 35 -5.76 4.28 7.86
N THR A 36 -4.69 4.07 8.63
CA THR A 36 -4.44 4.81 9.88
C THR A 36 -4.10 6.28 9.59
N HIS A 37 -3.32 6.55 8.56
CA HIS A 37 -3.00 7.92 8.16
C HIS A 37 -4.25 8.67 7.67
N ILE A 38 -5.10 8.04 6.87
CA ILE A 38 -6.36 8.64 6.42
C ILE A 38 -7.29 8.92 7.63
N ASP A 39 -7.44 7.95 8.53
CA ASP A 39 -8.24 8.11 9.76
C ASP A 39 -7.72 9.23 10.66
N TYR A 40 -6.39 9.39 10.76
CA TYR A 40 -5.77 10.50 11.48
C TYR A 40 -6.19 11.86 10.89
N LEU A 41 -6.11 12.03 9.57
CA LEU A 41 -6.51 13.30 8.94
C LEU A 41 -7.98 13.65 9.21
N ILE A 42 -8.87 12.64 9.19
CA ILE A 42 -10.29 12.83 9.49
C ILE A 42 -10.48 13.24 10.96
N LYS A 43 -9.82 12.55 11.89
CA LYS A 43 -9.91 12.84 13.33
C LYS A 43 -9.37 14.21 13.69
N CYS A 44 -8.31 14.65 13.02
CA CYS A 44 -7.76 16.00 13.17
C CYS A 44 -8.60 17.08 12.46
N GLY A 45 -9.63 16.68 11.69
CA GLY A 45 -10.45 17.62 10.92
C GLY A 45 -9.74 18.22 9.71
N TYR A 46 -8.62 17.63 9.26
CA TYR A 46 -7.84 18.12 8.13
C TYR A 46 -8.53 17.84 6.79
N ILE A 47 -9.35 16.78 6.75
CA ILE A 47 -10.23 16.43 5.64
C ILE A 47 -11.62 16.04 6.15
N ASP A 48 -12.66 16.38 5.39
CA ASP A 48 -14.01 15.84 5.54
C ASP A 48 -14.22 14.69 4.54
N THR A 49 -15.08 13.75 4.91
CA THR A 49 -15.60 12.65 4.09
C THR A 49 -16.28 13.09 2.78
N ASN A 50 -16.66 14.36 2.66
CA ASN A 50 -17.23 14.93 1.45
C ASN A 50 -16.20 15.69 0.57
N ASN A 51 -14.92 15.71 0.97
CA ASN A 51 -13.85 16.37 0.22
C ASN A 51 -13.28 15.44 -0.87
N THR A 52 -12.94 16.00 -2.03
CA THR A 52 -12.18 15.36 -3.11
C THR A 52 -10.91 14.66 -2.62
N ASP A 53 -10.21 15.22 -1.62
CA ASP A 53 -9.02 14.59 -1.04
C ASP A 53 -9.36 13.25 -0.37
N TYR A 54 -10.48 13.20 0.35
CA TYR A 54 -10.95 11.96 0.96
C TYR A 54 -11.36 10.94 -0.10
N GLU A 55 -12.09 11.35 -1.14
CA GLU A 55 -12.47 10.46 -2.25
C GLU A 55 -11.24 9.86 -2.94
N TYR A 56 -10.21 10.68 -3.19
CA TYR A 56 -8.97 10.22 -3.81
C TYR A 56 -8.19 9.25 -2.91
N LEU A 57 -8.09 9.56 -1.61
CA LEU A 57 -7.40 8.73 -0.62
C LEU A 57 -8.09 7.36 -0.45
N ILE A 58 -9.43 7.33 -0.34
CA ILE A 58 -10.20 6.09 -0.26
C ILE A 58 -10.14 5.31 -1.56
N GLY A 59 -10.22 5.98 -2.72
CA GLY A 59 -10.03 5.33 -4.02
C GLY A 59 -8.66 4.68 -4.15
N SER A 60 -7.61 5.34 -3.67
CA SER A 60 -6.25 4.80 -3.66
C SER A 60 -6.11 3.63 -2.68
N LEU A 61 -6.75 3.70 -1.51
CA LEU A 61 -6.78 2.60 -0.55
C LEU A 61 -7.51 1.37 -1.12
N GLY A 62 -8.61 1.58 -1.85
CA GLY A 62 -9.32 0.52 -2.56
C GLY A 62 -8.47 -0.17 -3.63
N LYS A 63 -7.62 0.59 -4.35
CA LYS A 63 -6.64 0.02 -5.29
C LYS A 63 -5.61 -0.85 -4.58
N MET A 64 -5.08 -0.41 -3.43
CA MET A 64 -4.15 -1.22 -2.62
C MET A 64 -4.76 -2.55 -2.16
N GLN A 65 -6.02 -2.52 -1.73
CA GLN A 65 -6.76 -3.72 -1.32
C GLN A 65 -6.99 -4.66 -2.50
N THR A 66 -7.39 -4.12 -3.64
CA THR A 66 -7.64 -4.90 -4.86
C THR A 66 -6.35 -5.56 -5.37
N SER A 67 -5.24 -4.82 -5.45
CA SER A 67 -3.97 -5.36 -5.91
C SER A 67 -3.40 -6.42 -4.95
N ALA A 68 -3.59 -6.25 -3.64
CA ALA A 68 -3.19 -7.20 -2.61
C ALA A 68 -4.05 -8.47 -2.54
N ILE A 69 -5.25 -8.50 -3.15
CA ILE A 69 -6.10 -9.70 -3.24
C ILE A 69 -5.90 -10.40 -4.59
N THR A 70 -5.89 -9.64 -5.68
CA THR A 70 -6.06 -10.18 -7.03
C THR A 70 -4.72 -10.46 -7.72
N ASN A 71 -3.69 -9.65 -7.43
CA ASN A 71 -2.47 -9.61 -8.25
C ASN A 71 -1.18 -9.76 -7.42
N ILE A 72 -1.28 -10.22 -6.18
CA ILE A 72 -0.17 -10.42 -5.23
C ILE A 72 0.93 -11.31 -5.82
N ASN A 73 0.54 -12.28 -6.65
CA ASN A 73 1.45 -13.24 -7.27
C ASN A 73 2.03 -12.73 -8.59
N ASN A 74 1.75 -11.49 -8.97
CA ASN A 74 2.27 -10.86 -10.18
C ASN A 74 2.99 -9.54 -9.83
N LEU A 75 4.12 -9.28 -10.49
CA LEU A 75 4.96 -8.11 -10.23
C LEU A 75 4.22 -6.77 -10.46
N GLU A 76 3.27 -6.75 -11.40
CA GLU A 76 2.50 -5.55 -11.74
C GLU A 76 1.54 -5.16 -10.61
N GLY A 77 0.87 -6.12 -9.98
CA GLY A 77 0.01 -5.90 -8.82
C GLY A 77 0.79 -5.39 -7.62
N ILE A 78 2.00 -5.92 -7.41
CA ILE A 78 2.90 -5.41 -6.38
C ILE A 78 3.25 -3.95 -6.67
N LYS A 79 3.63 -3.60 -7.91
CA LYS A 79 3.91 -2.21 -8.30
C LYS A 79 2.70 -1.31 -8.08
N GLU A 80 1.53 -1.71 -8.57
CA GLU A 80 0.27 -0.96 -8.39
C GLU A 80 -0.03 -0.68 -6.91
N HIS A 81 0.18 -1.68 -6.05
CA HIS A 81 0.03 -1.52 -4.61
C HIS A 81 0.96 -0.45 -4.04
N TYR A 82 2.26 -0.55 -4.33
CA TYR A 82 3.25 0.38 -3.79
C TYR A 82 3.11 1.79 -4.38
N THR A 83 2.70 1.93 -5.65
CA THR A 83 2.35 3.23 -6.24
C THR A 83 1.15 3.85 -5.54
N ALA A 84 0.09 3.09 -5.30
CA ALA A 84 -1.08 3.59 -4.58
C ALA A 84 -0.74 3.98 -3.12
N TYR A 85 0.09 3.19 -2.45
CA TYR A 85 0.59 3.51 -1.11
C TYR A 85 1.39 4.81 -1.09
N SER A 86 2.33 4.96 -2.01
CA SER A 86 3.15 6.18 -2.16
C SER A 86 2.30 7.43 -2.40
N ASN A 87 1.23 7.31 -3.19
CA ASN A 87 0.31 8.42 -3.43
C ASN A 87 -0.43 8.83 -2.16
N ILE A 88 -0.91 7.86 -1.37
CA ILE A 88 -1.56 8.13 -0.08
C ILE A 88 -0.58 8.84 0.86
N GLU A 89 0.65 8.32 1.02
CA GLU A 89 1.67 8.94 1.87
C GLU A 89 1.97 10.38 1.48
N SER A 90 2.12 10.64 0.18
CA SER A 90 2.39 11.97 -0.35
C SER A 90 1.25 12.94 -0.02
N ILE A 91 0.00 12.55 -0.28
CA ILE A 91 -1.16 13.42 -0.04
C ILE A 91 -1.36 13.66 1.46
N CYS A 92 -1.29 12.60 2.27
CA CYS A 92 -1.36 12.75 3.73
C CYS A 92 -0.28 13.70 4.26
N THR A 93 0.94 13.60 3.72
CA THR A 93 2.03 14.51 4.09
C THR A 93 1.77 15.94 3.65
N THR A 94 1.28 16.15 2.43
CA THR A 94 0.94 17.49 1.91
C THR A 94 -0.14 18.15 2.75
N ILE A 95 -1.25 17.46 3.00
CA ILE A 95 -2.36 17.98 3.80
C ILE A 95 -1.89 18.35 5.20
N ARG A 96 -1.10 17.49 5.84
CA ARG A 96 -0.53 17.78 7.16
C ARG A 96 0.32 19.04 7.13
N LYS A 97 1.21 19.20 6.14
CA LYS A 97 2.04 20.40 6.02
C LYS A 97 1.22 21.67 5.79
N GLU A 98 0.16 21.59 4.99
CA GLU A 98 -0.71 22.73 4.72
C GLU A 98 -1.50 23.15 5.95
N ARG A 99 -2.03 22.20 6.73
CA ARG A 99 -2.82 22.48 7.94
C ARG A 99 -1.97 22.82 9.15
N ASP A 100 -0.90 22.07 9.39
CA ASP A 100 0.03 22.34 10.50
C ASP A 100 0.79 23.67 10.28
N GLY A 101 0.96 24.10 9.03
CA GLY A 101 1.61 25.37 8.68
C GLY A 101 0.67 26.59 8.68
N GLU A 102 -0.65 26.39 8.74
CA GLU A 102 -1.64 27.47 8.86
C GLU A 102 -1.76 27.99 10.31
N ASP A 103 -1.45 27.17 11.33
CA ASP A 103 -1.48 27.58 12.74
C ASP A 103 -0.33 28.54 13.15
N GLU A 104 0.67 28.77 12.28
CA GLU A 104 1.80 29.66 12.52
C GLU A 104 1.66 31.08 11.90
N LYS A 105 0.50 31.46 11.33
CA LYS A 105 0.26 32.79 10.74
C LYS A 105 -0.95 33.53 11.35
#